data_AF-A0A3C1WSS4-F1
#
_entry.id   AF-A0A3C1WSS4-F1
#
_cell.length_a   1.000
_cell.length_b   1.000
_cell.length_c   1.000
_cell.angle_alpha   90.00
_cell.angle_beta   90.00
_cell.angle_gamma   90.00
#
_symmetry.space_group_name_H-M   'P 1'
#
loop_
_entity.id
_entity.type
_entity.pdbx_description
1 polymer ?
#
loop_
_entity_poly.entity_id
_entity_poly.type
_entity_poly.pdbx_seq_one_letter_code
_entity_poly.pdbx_strand_id
1 'polypeptide(L)' 'MALEDYKGVFTYAQQVDGELSSISLELIGKGKELADALGEQVTAVLIGSKVEGLADRLGEYGADRVI' A
#
# COMPACT_ATOMS: atom_id res chain seq x y z
N MET A 1 21.17 -3.70 12.34
CA MET A 1 20.47 -3.75 11.05
C MET A 1 21.34 -3.05 10.04
N ALA A 2 21.68 -3.75 8.96
CA ALA A 2 22.30 -3.16 7.79
C ALA A 2 21.21 -2.58 6.87
N LEU A 3 21.57 -1.70 5.95
CA LEU A 3 20.61 -1.13 4.98
C LEU A 3 19.96 -2.23 4.12
N GLU A 4 20.68 -3.31 3.90
CA GLU A 4 20.27 -4.48 3.09
C GLU A 4 19.08 -5.24 3.69
N ASP A 5 18.85 -5.08 5.00
CA ASP A 5 17.78 -5.73 5.75
C ASP A 5 16.40 -5.10 5.45
N TYR A 6 16.35 -3.89 4.88
CA TYR A 6 15.10 -3.19 4.56
C TYR A 6 14.60 -3.57 3.16
N LYS A 7 13.40 -4.14 3.10
CA LYS A 7 12.79 -4.72 1.90
C LYS A 7 11.36 -4.21 1.69
N GLY A 8 10.87 -4.34 0.46
CA GLY A 8 9.51 -3.97 0.08
C GLY A 8 9.34 -2.55 -0.44
N VAL A 9 8.21 -2.34 -1.11
CA VAL A 9 7.73 -1.03 -1.57
C VAL A 9 6.54 -0.63 -0.72
N PHE A 10 6.57 0.57 -0.14
CA PHE A 10 5.50 1.04 0.75
C PHE A 10 4.78 2.23 0.11
N THR A 11 3.45 2.16 0.08
CA THR A 11 2.59 3.25 -0.40
C THR A 11 1.70 3.72 0.74
N TYR A 12 1.60 5.02 0.93
CA TYR A 12 0.65 5.59 1.89
C TYR A 12 -0.77 5.59 1.30
N ALA A 13 -1.68 4.85 1.92
CA ALA A 13 -3.09 4.81 1.56
C ALA A 13 -3.82 5.96 2.26
N GLN A 14 -3.78 7.14 1.64
CA GLN A 14 -4.44 8.33 2.16
C GLN A 14 -5.95 8.14 2.16
N GLN A 15 -6.56 8.40 3.31
CA GLN A 15 -8.01 8.53 3.47
C GLN A 15 -8.38 9.90 4.05
N VAL A 16 -9.53 10.41 3.63
CA VAL A 16 -10.17 11.60 4.22
C VAL A 16 -11.62 11.23 4.50
N ASP A 17 -12.07 11.42 5.73
CA ASP A 17 -13.42 11.08 6.19
C ASP A 17 -13.87 9.65 5.85
N GLY A 18 -12.94 8.68 5.89
CA GLY A 18 -13.22 7.29 5.58
C GLY A 18 -13.24 6.95 4.09
N GLU A 19 -12.87 7.88 3.21
CA GLU A 19 -12.79 7.66 1.77
C GLU A 19 -11.34 7.62 1.28
N LEU A 20 -10.99 6.58 0.54
CA LEU A 20 -9.66 6.43 -0.06
C LEU A 20 -9.50 7.40 -1.24
N SER A 21 -8.35 8.10 -1.27
CA SER A 21 -7.97 8.93 -2.42
C SER A 21 -7.68 8.07 -3.64
N SER A 22 -8.14 8.51 -4.82
CA SER A 22 -7.83 7.82 -6.10
C SER A 22 -6.33 7.72 -6.34
N ILE A 23 -5.56 8.74 -5.92
CA ILE A 23 -4.09 8.76 -6.04
C ILE A 23 -3.46 7.61 -5.24
N SER A 24 -4.03 7.26 -4.09
CA SER A 24 -3.51 6.12 -3.30
C SER A 24 -3.66 4.81 -4.06
N LEU A 25 -4.77 4.62 -4.76
CA LEU A 25 -5.02 3.44 -5.57
C LEU A 25 -4.10 3.36 -6.79
N GLU A 26 -3.86 4.48 -7.47
CA GLU A 26 -2.91 4.57 -8.58
C GLU A 26 -1.46 4.27 -8.14
N LEU A 27 -1.08 4.78 -6.96
CA LEU A 27 0.25 4.54 -6.38
C LEU A 27 0.46 3.08 -5.99
N ILE A 28 -0.58 2.37 -5.53
CA ILE A 28 -0.48 0.92 -5.27
C ILE A 28 -0.18 0.19 -6.58
N GLY A 29 -0.90 0.51 -7.67
CA GLY A 29 -0.64 -0.09 -8.98
C GLY A 29 0.79 0.14 -9.46
N LYS A 30 1.30 1.37 -9.36
CA LYS A 30 2.70 1.68 -9.71
C LYS A 30 3.72 1.08 -8.74
N GLY A 31 3.37 1.00 -7.45
CA GLY A 31 4.15 0.34 -6.43
C GLY A 31 4.27 -1.16 -6.70
N LYS A 32 3.22 -1.80 -7.22
CA LYS A 32 3.23 -3.20 -7.63
C LYS A 32 4.19 -3.45 -8.78
N GLU A 33 4.12 -2.63 -9.85
CA GLU A 33 5.08 -2.71 -10.96
C GLU A 33 6.54 -2.58 -10.48
N LEU A 34 6.80 -1.67 -9.54
CA LEU A 34 8.13 -1.50 -8.94
C LEU A 34 8.54 -2.70 -8.07
N ALA A 35 7.62 -3.20 -7.24
CA ALA A 35 7.87 -4.34 -6.36
C ALA A 35 8.20 -5.60 -7.18
N ASP A 36 7.45 -5.85 -8.26
CA ASP A 36 7.71 -6.97 -9.17
C ASP A 36 9.09 -6.85 -9.85
N ALA A 37 9.50 -5.65 -10.25
CA ALA A 37 10.83 -5.41 -10.81
C ALA A 37 11.98 -5.63 -9.79
N LEU A 38 11.70 -5.43 -8.50
CA LEU A 38 12.65 -5.65 -7.41
C LEU A 38 12.59 -7.07 -6.84
N GLY A 39 11.60 -7.89 -7.21
CA GLY A 39 11.34 -9.19 -6.60
C GLY A 39 10.84 -9.10 -5.16
N GLU A 40 10.14 -8.02 -4.82
CA GLU A 40 9.67 -7.67 -3.49
C GLU A 40 8.13 -7.54 -3.43
N GLN A 41 7.58 -7.22 -2.26
CA GLN A 41 6.13 -7.00 -2.06
C GLN A 41 5.78 -5.51 -1.95
N VAL A 42 4.59 -5.14 -2.42
CA VAL A 42 4.01 -3.82 -2.18
C VAL A 42 3.08 -3.83 -0.95
N THR A 43 3.33 -2.90 -0.03
CA THR A 43 2.56 -2.73 1.21
C THR A 43 1.83 -1.40 1.21
N ALA A 44 0.50 -1.43 1.33
CA ALA A 44 -0.31 -0.24 1.56
C ALA A 44 -0.38 0.05 3.06
N VAL A 45 0.03 1.26 3.47
CA VAL A 45 -0.04 1.72 4.86
C VAL A 45 -1.31 2.55 5.05
N LEU A 46 -2.26 2.01 5.78
CA LEU A 46 -3.57 2.62 6.03
C LEU A 46 -3.63 3.17 7.46
N ILE A 47 -3.71 4.50 7.57
CA ILE A 47 -3.69 5.18 8.88
C ILE A 47 -5.03 5.90 9.10
N GLY A 48 -5.69 5.58 10.20
CA GLY A 48 -6.91 6.27 10.61
C GLY A 48 -7.64 5.56 11.75
N SER A 49 -8.79 6.12 12.13
CA SER A 49 -9.69 5.54 13.13
C SER A 49 -10.87 4.88 12.43
N LYS A 50 -11.19 3.64 12.79
CA LYS A 50 -12.29 2.85 12.19
C LYS A 50 -12.18 2.70 10.65
N VAL A 51 -10.96 2.56 10.16
CA VAL A 51 -10.65 2.45 8.71
C VAL A 51 -10.51 1.00 8.22
N GLU A 52 -10.70 0.00 9.08
CA GLU A 52 -10.52 -1.42 8.76
C GLU A 52 -11.30 -1.85 7.50
N GLY A 53 -12.51 -1.33 7.30
CA GLY A 53 -13.33 -1.60 6.11
C GLY A 53 -12.77 -1.08 4.79
N LEU A 54 -11.68 -0.30 4.80
CA LEU A 54 -11.00 0.16 3.59
C LEU A 54 -9.87 -0.77 3.14
N ALA A 55 -9.45 -1.71 3.99
CA ALA A 55 -8.30 -2.58 3.73
C ALA A 55 -8.53 -3.50 2.52
N ASP A 56 -9.73 -4.08 2.38
CA ASP A 56 -10.07 -4.99 1.29
C ASP A 56 -9.89 -4.32 -0.07
N ARG A 57 -10.33 -3.06 -0.19
CA ARG A 57 -10.20 -2.28 -1.42
C ARG A 57 -8.74 -2.03 -1.79
N LEU A 58 -7.84 -1.89 -0.83
CA LEU A 58 -6.39 -1.73 -1.12
C LEU A 58 -5.82 -3.03 -1.70
N GLY A 59 -6.25 -4.18 -1.20
CA GLY A 59 -5.89 -5.50 -1.73
C GLY A 59 -6.39 -5.73 -3.15
N GLU A 60 -7.64 -5.36 -3.44
CA GLU A 60 -8.23 -5.45 -4.79
C GLU A 60 -7.45 -4.64 -5.85
N TYR A 61 -6.83 -3.54 -5.43
CA TYR A 61 -6.02 -2.68 -6.30
C TYR A 61 -4.54 -3.09 -6.39
N GLY A 62 -4.17 -4.21 -5.76
CA GLY A 62 -2.86 -4.84 -5.94
C GLY A 62 -1.89 -4.74 -4.75
N ALA A 63 -2.36 -4.32 -3.57
CA ALA A 63 -1.54 -4.40 -2.37
C ALA A 63 -1.33 -5.87 -1.96
N ASP A 64 -0.07 -6.33 -1.88
CA ASP A 64 0.23 -7.68 -1.35
C ASP A 64 0.00 -7.74 0.16
N ARG A 65 0.16 -6.60 0.84
CA ARG A 65 -0.05 -6.42 2.27
C ARG A 65 -0.70 -5.08 2.58
N VAL A 66 -1.57 -5.07 3.58
CA VAL A 66 -2.13 -3.85 4.19
C VAL A 66 -1.73 -3.81 5.66
N ILE A 67 -1.28 -2.67 6.17
CA ILE A 67 -0.90 -2.44 7.58
C ILE A 67 -1.56 -1.18 8.09
#